data_AF-A0A5E4BB29-F1
#
_entry.id   AF-A0A5E4BB29-F1
#
_cell.length_a   1.000
_cell.length_b   1.000
_cell.length_c   1.000
_cell.angle_alpha   90.00
_cell.angle_beta   90.00
_cell.angle_gamma   90.00
#
_symmetry.space_group_name_H-M   'P 1'
#
loop_
_entity.id
_entity.type
_entity.pdbx_description
1 polymer ?
#
loop_
_entity_poly.entity_id
_entity_poly.type
_entity_poly.pdbx_seq_one_letter_code
_entity_poly.pdbx_strand_id
1 'polypeptide(L)'
;MLYENQRTFQGCHSRAEKMSLKIDLETNFAEFVIDAGEVILGTQQRTDMNPPLLRVKQNENILLAVCALLNSGGGVIKAKIKDEDYNHEIHEEGLDLPPVFEGYLDEMQQGKLFLIFVTSWNTEVSGVPLATLCSNLPQI
;
A
#
# COMPACT_ATOMS: atom_id res chain seq x y z
N MET A 1 -41.50 -10.11 25.77
CA MET A 1 -40.11 -10.54 25.49
C MET A 1 -39.68 -9.82 24.24
N LEU A 2 -38.80 -8.83 24.40
CA LEU A 2 -38.57 -7.73 23.48
C LEU A 2 -37.12 -7.76 22.96
N TYR A 3 -37.01 -7.48 21.66
CA TYR A 3 -35.86 -7.06 20.84
C TYR A 3 -34.73 -8.05 20.51
N GLU A 4 -34.81 -8.54 19.26
CA GLU A 4 -33.65 -8.90 18.44
C GLU A 4 -32.81 -7.64 18.15
N ASN A 5 -31.53 -7.66 18.50
CA ASN A 5 -30.56 -6.66 18.08
C ASN A 5 -29.91 -7.13 16.77
N GLN A 6 -30.48 -6.74 15.63
CA GLN A 6 -29.77 -6.78 14.36
C GLN A 6 -28.74 -5.63 14.36
N ARG A 7 -27.49 -5.93 14.71
CA ARG A 7 -26.37 -5.05 14.34
C ARG A 7 -26.15 -5.19 12.84
N THR A 8 -26.69 -4.25 12.08
CA THR A 8 -26.28 -3.99 10.70
C THR A 8 -24.84 -3.50 10.71
N PHE A 9 -23.90 -4.41 10.49
CA PHE A 9 -22.56 -4.01 10.07
C PHE A 9 -22.69 -3.48 8.64
N GLN A 10 -22.83 -2.16 8.50
CA GLN A 10 -22.55 -1.48 7.24
C GLN A 10 -21.03 -1.50 7.03
N GLY A 11 -20.52 -2.65 6.61
CA GLY A 11 -19.21 -2.72 5.98
C GLY A 11 -19.28 -1.92 4.69
N CYS A 12 -18.46 -0.88 4.58
CA CYS A 12 -18.23 -0.20 3.33
C CYS A 12 -17.69 -1.24 2.35
N HIS A 13 -18.55 -1.76 1.47
CA HIS A 13 -18.15 -2.65 0.40
C HIS A 13 -17.41 -1.79 -0.63
N SER A 14 -16.16 -1.46 -0.34
CA SER A 14 -15.25 -0.94 -1.36
C SER A 14 -15.12 -2.07 -2.37
N ARG A 15 -15.63 -1.85 -3.58
CA ARG A 15 -15.37 -2.75 -4.70
C ARG A 15 -13.85 -2.75 -4.85
N ALA A 16 -13.20 -3.81 -4.41
CA ALA A 16 -11.76 -3.96 -4.56
C ALA A 16 -11.48 -3.84 -6.06
N GLU A 17 -10.94 -2.69 -6.47
CA GLU A 17 -10.35 -2.56 -7.79
C GLU A 17 -9.34 -3.69 -7.91
N LYS A 18 -9.46 -4.46 -9.00
CA LYS A 18 -8.71 -5.69 -9.21
C LYS A 18 -7.23 -5.34 -9.32
N MET A 19 -6.50 -5.43 -8.20
CA MET A 19 -5.04 -5.42 -8.22
C MET A 19 -4.61 -6.62 -9.06
N SER A 20 -3.87 -6.35 -10.14
CA SER A 20 -3.32 -7.39 -11.00
C SER A 20 -1.86 -7.59 -10.64
N LEU A 21 -1.52 -8.77 -10.12
CA LEU A 21 -0.15 -9.23 -10.08
C LEU A 21 0.33 -9.37 -11.53
N LYS A 22 1.44 -8.70 -11.87
CA LYS A 22 2.07 -8.81 -13.19
C LYS A 22 3.48 -9.34 -12.97
N ILE A 23 3.81 -10.46 -13.62
CA ILE A 23 5.19 -10.91 -13.68
C ILE A 23 5.82 -10.10 -14.80
N ASP A 24 6.61 -9.09 -14.44
CA ASP A 24 7.35 -8.29 -15.41
C ASP A 24 8.64 -9.04 -15.78
N LEU A 25 8.62 -9.65 -16.96
CA LEU A 25 9.78 -10.36 -17.50
C LEU A 25 10.78 -9.40 -18.20
N GLU A 26 10.43 -8.11 -18.34
CA GLU A 26 11.24 -7.12 -19.05
C GLU A 26 12.13 -6.30 -18.10
N THR A 27 11.74 -6.12 -16.83
CA THR A 27 12.59 -5.47 -15.83
C THR A 27 13.52 -6.47 -15.14
N ASN A 28 14.83 -6.35 -15.40
CA ASN A 28 15.89 -7.26 -14.89
C ASN A 28 16.11 -7.24 -13.36
N PHE A 29 15.22 -6.62 -12.56
CA PHE A 29 15.49 -6.31 -11.15
C PHE A 29 14.55 -6.98 -10.15
N ALA A 30 13.36 -7.46 -10.54
CA ALA A 30 12.42 -8.08 -9.60
C ALA A 30 11.56 -9.18 -10.23
N GLU A 31 11.45 -10.32 -9.53
CA GLU A 31 10.63 -11.46 -9.96
C GLU A 31 9.12 -11.21 -9.79
N PHE A 32 8.74 -10.32 -8.86
CA PHE A 32 7.36 -9.94 -8.59
C PHE A 32 7.15 -8.43 -8.71
N VAL A 33 6.25 -8.02 -9.61
CA VAL A 33 5.83 -6.62 -9.76
C VAL A 33 4.33 -6.49 -9.53
N ILE A 34 3.93 -5.61 -8.60
CA ILE A 34 2.52 -5.27 -8.37
C ILE A 34 2.26 -3.89 -8.96
N ASP A 35 1.31 -3.82 -9.90
CA ASP A 35 0.82 -2.56 -10.45
C ASP A 35 -0.27 -2.00 -9.52
N ALA A 36 0.05 -0.89 -8.83
CA ALA A 36 -0.86 -0.19 -7.93
C ALA A 36 -1.75 0.84 -8.65
N GLY A 37 -1.60 0.99 -9.97
CA GLY A 37 -2.36 1.96 -10.76
C GLY A 37 -1.87 3.40 -10.58
N GLU A 38 -2.79 4.36 -10.72
CA GLU A 38 -2.47 5.78 -10.59
C GLU A 38 -2.56 6.26 -9.14
N VAL A 39 -1.52 6.98 -8.69
CA VAL A 39 -1.40 7.52 -7.34
C VAL A 39 -1.12 9.02 -7.39
N ILE A 40 -1.68 9.76 -6.43
CA ILE A 40 -1.25 11.14 -6.15
C ILE A 40 -0.33 11.07 -4.93
N LEU A 41 0.86 11.67 -5.06
CA LEU A 41 1.89 11.75 -4.04
C LEU A 41 2.10 13.21 -3.63
N GLY A 42 2.76 13.44 -2.49
CA GLY A 42 2.91 14.77 -1.90
C GLY A 42 2.06 14.93 -0.66
N THR A 43 2.67 15.25 0.49
CA THR A 43 1.93 15.47 1.76
C THR A 43 0.82 16.52 1.61
N GLN A 44 1.10 17.64 0.93
CA GLN A 44 0.10 18.70 0.69
C GLN A 44 -0.97 18.24 -0.31
N GLN A 45 -0.55 17.70 -1.46
CA GLN A 45 -1.43 17.22 -2.53
C GLN A 45 -2.40 16.14 -2.04
N ARG A 46 -1.93 15.23 -1.18
CA ARG A 46 -2.75 14.19 -0.56
C ARG A 46 -3.66 14.77 0.52
N THR A 47 -3.22 15.78 1.25
CA THR A 47 -4.09 16.49 2.23
C THR A 47 -5.25 17.18 1.52
N ASP A 48 -4.99 17.80 0.36
CA ASP A 48 -5.97 18.55 -0.43
C ASP A 48 -6.81 17.68 -1.39
N MET A 49 -6.58 16.36 -1.40
CA MET A 49 -7.23 15.45 -2.32
C MET A 49 -8.75 15.41 -2.13
N ASN A 50 -9.48 15.59 -3.23
CA ASN A 50 -10.94 15.50 -3.29
C ASN A 50 -11.37 14.48 -4.37
N PRO A 51 -12.17 13.46 -4.04
CA PRO A 51 -12.74 13.16 -2.72
C PRO A 51 -11.72 12.59 -1.74
N PRO A 52 -11.83 12.86 -0.42
CA PRO A 52 -10.93 12.29 0.60
C PRO A 52 -10.89 10.76 0.62
N LEU A 53 -11.98 10.11 0.19
CA LEU A 53 -12.05 8.65 0.08
C LEU A 53 -11.07 8.08 -0.95
N LEU A 54 -10.69 8.86 -1.97
CA LEU A 54 -9.69 8.44 -2.95
C LEU A 54 -8.31 8.28 -2.30
N ARG A 55 -7.96 9.16 -1.34
CA ARG A 55 -6.70 9.07 -0.59
C ARG A 55 -6.64 7.77 0.19
N VAL A 56 -7.72 7.46 0.92
CA VAL A 56 -7.84 6.21 1.69
C VAL A 56 -7.71 5.01 0.76
N LYS A 57 -8.36 5.05 -0.40
CA LYS A 57 -8.33 3.94 -1.36
C LYS A 57 -6.93 3.72 -1.96
N GLN A 58 -6.24 4.78 -2.37
CA GLN A 58 -4.88 4.69 -2.86
C GLN A 58 -3.92 4.16 -1.78
N ASN A 59 -4.07 4.64 -0.54
CA ASN A 59 -3.24 4.17 0.58
C ASN A 59 -3.49 2.69 0.88
N GLU A 60 -4.75 2.26 0.91
CA GLU A 60 -5.12 0.86 1.12
C GLU A 60 -4.52 -0.06 0.05
N ASN A 61 -4.59 0.33 -1.22
CA ASN A 61 -4.02 -0.47 -2.32
C ASN A 61 -2.50 -0.63 -2.17
N ILE A 62 -1.78 0.44 -1.80
CA ILE A 62 -0.33 0.38 -1.56
C ILE A 62 -0.02 -0.51 -0.35
N LEU A 63 -0.73 -0.34 0.77
CA LEU A 63 -0.52 -1.16 1.97
C LEU A 63 -0.77 -2.65 1.73
N LEU A 64 -1.81 -2.99 0.96
CA LEU A 64 -2.08 -4.37 0.57
C LEU A 64 -0.97 -4.94 -0.31
N ALA A 65 -0.45 -4.16 -1.26
CA ALA A 65 0.66 -4.58 -2.11
C ALA A 65 1.96 -4.77 -1.31
N VAL A 66 2.28 -3.85 -0.38
CA VAL A 66 3.41 -3.98 0.55
C VAL A 66 3.28 -5.27 1.36
N CYS A 67 2.15 -5.47 2.03
CA CYS A 67 1.89 -6.65 2.84
C CYS A 67 1.99 -7.96 2.03
N ALA A 68 1.49 -7.95 0.78
CA ALA A 68 1.59 -9.10 -0.10
C ALA A 68 3.05 -9.45 -0.43
N LEU A 69 3.87 -8.46 -0.78
CA LEU A 69 5.28 -8.67 -1.14
C LEU A 69 6.15 -9.03 0.07
N LEU A 70 5.95 -8.38 1.22
CA LEU A 70 6.61 -8.73 2.48
C LEU A 70 6.47 -10.23 2.77
N ASN A 71 5.26 -10.77 2.57
CA ASN A 71 4.94 -12.17 2.86
C ASN A 71 5.22 -13.15 1.72
N SER A 72 5.75 -12.69 0.58
CA SER A 72 5.97 -13.50 -0.62
C SER A 72 7.40 -13.47 -1.15
N GLY A 73 8.36 -13.00 -0.35
CA GLY A 73 9.78 -12.95 -0.74
C GLY A 73 10.27 -11.60 -1.28
N GLY A 74 9.44 -10.56 -1.19
CA GLY A 74 9.76 -9.22 -1.68
C GLY A 74 9.38 -9.00 -3.15
N GLY A 75 9.72 -7.82 -3.67
CA GLY A 75 9.42 -7.43 -5.05
C GLY A 75 9.35 -5.91 -5.22
N VAL A 76 8.66 -5.46 -6.27
CA VAL A 76 8.48 -4.04 -6.57
C VAL A 76 7.01 -3.70 -6.74
N ILE A 77 6.58 -2.61 -6.10
CA ILE A 77 5.29 -1.98 -6.38
C ILE A 77 5.55 -0.85 -7.36
N LYS A 78 4.79 -0.85 -8.47
CA LYS A 78 4.84 0.19 -9.48
C LYS A 78 3.54 0.98 -9.44
N ALA A 79 3.67 2.29 -9.26
CA ALA A 79 2.56 3.22 -9.34
C ALA A 79 2.86 4.30 -10.38
N LYS A 80 1.84 4.73 -11.12
CA LYS A 80 1.95 5.87 -12.02
C LYS A 80 1.58 7.13 -11.26
N ILE A 81 2.46 8.11 -11.26
CA ILE A 81 2.26 9.39 -10.61
C ILE A 81 1.26 10.18 -11.45
N LYS A 82 0.15 10.57 -10.84
CA LYS A 82 -0.93 11.34 -11.48
C LYS A 82 -0.65 12.84 -11.45
N ASP A 83 -0.01 13.32 -10.39
CA ASP A 83 0.39 14.72 -10.28
C ASP A 83 1.70 14.96 -11.04
N GLU A 84 1.66 15.76 -12.10
CA GLU A 84 2.83 15.99 -12.96
C GLU A 84 3.88 16.86 -12.28
N ASP A 85 3.51 17.61 -11.24
CA ASP A 85 4.42 18.52 -10.51
C ASP A 85 5.10 17.83 -9.31
N TYR A 86 4.80 16.55 -9.07
CA TYR A 86 5.44 15.80 -7.99
C TYR A 86 6.92 15.52 -8.27
N ASN A 87 7.72 15.77 -7.25
CA ASN A 87 9.16 15.53 -7.23
C ASN A 87 9.54 14.97 -5.86
N HIS A 88 9.99 13.72 -5.84
CA HIS A 88 10.38 12.97 -4.63
C HIS A 88 11.54 13.61 -3.85
N GLU A 89 12.44 14.37 -4.49
CA GLU A 89 13.53 15.06 -3.78
C GLU A 89 13.04 16.26 -2.95
N ILE A 90 11.86 16.79 -3.27
CA ILE A 90 11.32 18.03 -2.69
C ILE A 90 10.07 17.75 -1.86
N HIS A 91 9.26 16.79 -2.30
CA HIS A 91 7.97 16.47 -1.73
C HIS A 91 8.02 15.09 -1.07
N GLU A 92 7.73 15.03 0.21
CA GLU A 92 7.39 13.78 0.89
C GLU A 92 6.22 13.09 0.19
N GLU A 93 6.18 11.77 0.18
CA GLU A 93 5.20 10.95 -0.53
C GLU A 93 3.79 11.18 0.02
N GLY A 94 3.68 11.44 1.32
CA GLY A 94 2.43 11.56 2.07
C GLY A 94 1.67 10.24 2.19
N LEU A 95 2.34 9.10 2.01
CA LEU A 95 1.79 7.77 2.26
C LEU A 95 1.71 7.51 3.77
N ASP A 96 0.62 6.87 4.21
CA ASP A 96 0.43 6.47 5.60
C ASP A 96 0.86 5.00 5.74
N LEU A 97 2.14 4.80 6.05
CA LEU A 97 2.79 3.50 6.19
C LEU A 97 2.99 3.14 7.67
N PRO A 98 2.68 1.91 8.10
CA PRO A 98 3.03 1.45 9.45
C PRO A 98 4.55 1.57 9.69
N PRO A 99 5.01 2.14 10.83
CA PRO A 99 6.44 2.32 11.10
C PRO A 99 7.25 1.02 11.06
N VAL A 100 6.61 -0.11 11.36
CA VAL A 100 7.23 -1.45 11.30
C VAL A 100 7.65 -1.85 9.88
N PHE A 101 7.09 -1.22 8.85
CA PHE A 101 7.44 -1.49 7.45
C PHE A 101 8.60 -0.63 6.94
N GLU A 102 8.95 0.49 7.58
CA GLU A 102 9.97 1.42 7.08
C GLU A 102 11.30 0.74 6.78
N GLY A 103 11.75 -0.19 7.64
CA GLY A 103 13.01 -0.93 7.43
C GLY A 103 12.99 -1.94 6.28
N TYR A 104 11.86 -2.14 5.61
CA TYR A 104 11.70 -3.07 4.50
C TYR A 104 11.46 -2.38 3.14
N LEU A 105 11.30 -1.06 3.14
CA LEU A 105 10.88 -0.28 1.98
C LEU A 105 12.02 0.63 1.51
N ASP A 106 12.20 0.69 0.19
CA ASP A 106 13.04 1.68 -0.48
C ASP A 106 12.24 2.28 -1.63
N GLU A 107 12.28 3.59 -1.78
CA GLU A 107 11.37 4.34 -2.65
C GLU A 107 12.16 5.10 -3.71
N MET A 108 11.64 5.10 -4.95
CA MET A 108 12.32 5.73 -6.06
C MET A 108 11.32 6.31 -7.07
N GLN A 109 11.57 7.55 -7.50
CA GLN A 109 10.91 8.12 -8.65
C GLN A 109 11.71 7.86 -9.94
N GLN A 110 11.03 7.36 -10.97
CA GLN A 110 11.58 7.21 -12.32
C GLN A 110 10.63 7.85 -13.35
N GLY A 111 10.88 9.13 -13.65
CA GLY A 111 9.98 9.91 -14.51
C GLY A 111 8.58 10.05 -13.88
N LYS A 112 7.55 9.54 -14.57
CA LYS A 112 6.16 9.51 -14.07
C LYS A 112 5.82 8.24 -13.29
N LEU A 113 6.82 7.42 -12.97
CA LEU A 113 6.64 6.22 -12.16
C LEU A 113 7.18 6.45 -10.76
N PHE A 114 6.45 5.93 -9.78
CA PHE A 114 6.90 5.78 -8.42
C PHE A 114 7.05 4.29 -8.13
N LEU A 115 8.23 3.89 -7.67
CA LEU A 115 8.61 2.52 -7.40
C LEU A 115 8.83 2.36 -5.90
N ILE A 116 8.23 1.33 -5.31
CA ILE A 116 8.48 0.94 -3.92
C ILE A 116 9.08 -0.45 -3.97
N PHE A 117 10.37 -0.56 -3.65
CA PHE A 117 11.08 -1.81 -3.47
C PHE A 117 10.73 -2.36 -2.09
N VAL A 118 10.27 -3.61 -2.05
CA VAL A 118 9.87 -4.28 -0.83
C VAL A 118 10.79 -5.47 -0.61
N THR A 119 11.54 -5.46 0.47
CA THR A 119 12.34 -6.63 0.89
C THR A 119 11.46 -7.66 1.60
N SER A 120 11.85 -8.93 1.57
CA SER A 120 11.08 -9.99 2.25
C SER A 120 11.00 -9.74 3.76
N TRP A 121 9.85 -10.06 4.34
CA TRP A 121 9.66 -10.06 5.78
C TRP A 121 10.66 -11.00 6.45
N ASN A 122 11.30 -10.52 7.52
CA ASN A 122 12.25 -11.31 8.30
C ASN A 122 11.66 -11.65 9.66
N THR A 123 11.42 -12.94 9.88
CA THR A 123 10.82 -13.47 11.12
C THR A 123 11.77 -13.41 12.31
N GLU A 124 13.09 -13.51 12.08
CA GLU A 124 14.11 -13.45 13.13
C GLU A 124 14.23 -12.03 13.70
N VAL A 125 14.11 -11.02 12.84
CA VAL A 125 14.18 -9.60 13.23
C VAL A 125 12.87 -9.14 13.84
N SER A 126 11.72 -9.55 13.28
CA SER A 126 10.42 -9.07 13.72
C SER A 126 9.82 -9.83 14.91
N GLY A 127 10.28 -11.06 15.16
CA GLY A 127 9.69 -11.95 16.18
C GLY A 127 8.28 -12.45 15.84
N VAL A 128 7.73 -12.10 14.67
CA VAL A 128 6.42 -12.56 14.19
C VAL A 128 6.55 -13.21 12.80
N PRO A 129 5.79 -14.29 12.54
CA PRO A 129 5.98 -15.09 11.33
C PRO A 129 5.50 -14.40 10.04
N LEU A 130 4.62 -13.41 10.15
CA LEU A 130 3.97 -12.77 9.01
C LEU A 130 3.78 -11.27 9.27
N ALA A 131 3.98 -10.46 8.24
CA ALA A 131 3.54 -9.07 8.24
C ALA A 131 2.00 -9.02 8.15
N THR A 132 1.35 -8.22 9.00
CA THR A 132 -0.10 -8.04 8.97
C THR A 132 -0.45 -6.57 9.08
N LEU A 133 -1.45 -6.11 8.32
CA LEU A 133 -1.98 -4.75 8.43
C LEU A 133 -2.91 -4.60 9.65
N CYS A 134 -3.67 -5.65 9.96
CA CYS A 134 -4.54 -5.71 11.12
C CYS A 134 -4.74 -7.18 11.51
N SER A 135 -4.59 -7.50 12.80
CA SER A 135 -4.85 -8.84 13.33
C SER A 135 -6.35 -9.13 13.54
N ASN A 136 -7.17 -8.07 13.63
CA ASN A 136 -8.59 -8.12 14.01
C ASN A 136 -8.85 -8.87 15.34
N LEU A 137 -7.82 -9.05 16.19
CA LEU A 137 -7.93 -9.67 17.50
C LEU A 137 -8.18 -8.59 18.56
N PRO A 138 -9.35 -8.57 19.24
CA PRO A 138 -9.61 -7.63 20.31
C PRO A 138 -8.79 -7.98 21.55
N GLN A 139 -8.36 -6.97 22.31
CA GLN A 139 -7.81 -7.17 23.65
C GLN A 139 -8.96 -7.44 24.62
N ILE A 140 -8.88 -8.56 25.34
CA ILE A 140 -9.85 -9.00 26.35
C ILE A 140 -9.37 -8.55 27.72
#